data_AF-A0A9E3ZVT2-F1
#
_entry.id   AF-A0A9E3ZVT2-F1
#
_cell.length_a   1.000
_cell.length_b   1.000
_cell.length_c   1.000
_cell.angle_alpha   90.00
_cell.angle_beta   90.00
_cell.angle_gamma   90.00
#
_symmetry.space_group_name_H-M   'P 1'
#
loop_
_entity.id
_entity.type
_entity.pdbx_description
1 polymer ?
#
loop_
_entity_poly.entity_id
_entity_poly.type
_entity_poly.pdbx_seq_one_letter_code
_entity_poly.pdbx_strand_id
1 'polypeptide(L)'
;MSEPRIEIDLRARERRLYDRIRARISRAEPGARPGILDLILHLPDLAVLLARLVRDPRVPKLAKAIAVGGLAYVVSPIELLPELIFGPLGLIDDVLVAVAAVSRILNHVHPDLVESHWPGRGALLAVLKRASRQAESLVGHAVARVLGFRAGA
;
A
#
# COMPACT_ATOMS: atom_id res chain seq x y z
N MET A 1 -24.44 -41.26 -5.74
CA MET A 1 -24.22 -40.09 -6.62
C MET A 1 -23.57 -38.99 -5.79
N SER A 2 -22.26 -38.81 -5.93
CA SER A 2 -21.51 -37.77 -5.22
C SER A 2 -21.51 -36.51 -6.07
N GLU A 3 -22.08 -35.42 -5.55
CA GLU A 3 -22.07 -34.13 -6.25
C GLU A 3 -20.62 -33.62 -6.41
N PRO A 4 -20.24 -33.10 -7.59
CA PRO A 4 -18.96 -32.44 -7.75
C PRO A 4 -19.02 -31.10 -7.03
N ARG A 5 -18.44 -31.06 -5.83
CA ARG A 5 -18.24 -29.82 -5.07
C ARG A 5 -17.29 -28.96 -5.90
N ILE A 6 -17.82 -27.95 -6.59
CA ILE A 6 -17.01 -26.95 -7.29
C ILE A 6 -16.26 -26.17 -6.22
N GLU A 7 -15.07 -26.65 -5.86
CA GLU A 7 -14.11 -25.91 -5.07
C GLU A 7 -13.57 -24.81 -5.97
N ILE A 8 -14.29 -23.68 -6.02
CA ILE A 8 -13.79 -22.46 -6.62
C ILE A 8 -12.55 -22.11 -5.79
N ASP A 9 -11.37 -22.45 -6.30
CA ASP A 9 -10.11 -22.00 -5.72
C ASP A 9 -10.00 -20.49 -5.91
N LEU A 10 -10.66 -19.76 -5.00
CA LEU A 10 -10.63 -18.30 -4.92
C LEU A 10 -9.19 -17.81 -4.78
N ARG A 11 -8.29 -18.60 -4.17
CA ARG A 11 -6.87 -18.24 -4.01
C ARG A 11 -6.14 -18.26 -5.36
N ALA A 12 -6.38 -19.25 -6.21
CA ALA A 12 -5.79 -19.27 -7.56
C ALA A 12 -6.37 -18.17 -8.46
N ARG A 13 -7.64 -17.82 -8.31
CA ARG A 13 -8.27 -16.74 -9.09
C ARG A 13 -7.77 -15.35 -8.67
N GLU A 14 -7.59 -15.10 -7.38
CA GLU A 14 -7.01 -13.86 -6.84
C GLU A 14 -5.56 -13.65 -7.29
N ARG A 15 -4.72 -14.70 -7.23
CA ARG A 15 -3.34 -14.65 -7.74
C ARG A 15 -3.31 -14.24 -9.22
N ARG A 16 -4.10 -14.91 -10.07
CA ARG A 16 -4.19 -14.61 -11.51
C ARG A 16 -4.73 -13.21 -11.82
N LEU A 17 -5.58 -12.64 -10.98
CA LEU A 17 -6.09 -11.28 -11.17
C LEU A 17 -5.02 -10.24 -10.83
N TYR A 18 -4.34 -10.41 -9.68
CA TYR A 18 -3.23 -9.55 -9.29
C TYR A 18 -2.08 -9.62 -10.30
N ASP A 19 -1.64 -10.82 -10.70
CA ASP A 19 -0.51 -10.95 -11.64
C ASP A 19 -0.79 -10.25 -12.97
N ARG A 20 -2.07 -10.23 -13.42
CA ARG A 20 -2.49 -9.50 -14.62
C ARG A 20 -2.54 -7.99 -14.44
N ILE A 21 -3.07 -7.51 -13.31
CA ILE A 21 -3.10 -6.07 -12.99
C ILE A 21 -1.68 -5.56 -12.81
N ARG A 22 -0.88 -6.28 -12.02
CA ARG A 22 0.52 -5.99 -11.81
C ARG A 22 1.32 -6.03 -13.10
N ALA A 23 1.19 -7.04 -13.96
CA ALA A 23 1.92 -7.07 -15.22
C ALA A 23 1.60 -5.85 -16.12
N ARG A 24 0.40 -5.28 -16.03
CA ARG A 24 0.03 -4.04 -16.72
C ARG A 24 0.64 -2.78 -16.10
N ILE A 25 0.67 -2.71 -14.76
CA ILE A 25 1.21 -1.55 -14.02
C ILE A 25 2.75 -1.57 -13.95
N SER A 26 3.35 -2.77 -13.90
CA SER A 26 4.79 -3.01 -13.71
C SER A 26 5.67 -2.68 -14.90
N ARG A 27 5.12 -2.14 -16.00
CA ARG A 27 5.98 -1.52 -17.03
C ARG A 27 6.78 -0.36 -16.44
N ALA A 28 6.28 0.26 -15.37
CA ALA A 28 7.05 1.14 -14.52
C ALA A 28 7.71 0.31 -13.40
N GLU A 29 9.03 0.21 -13.43
CA GLU A 29 9.83 -0.45 -12.39
C GLU A 29 9.86 0.41 -11.12
N PRO A 30 9.35 -0.07 -9.96
CA PRO A 30 9.56 0.61 -8.68
C PRO A 30 11.07 0.68 -8.39
N GLY A 31 11.56 1.86 -8.02
CA GLY A 31 12.98 2.18 -7.87
C GLY A 31 13.64 2.75 -9.13
N ALA A 32 13.00 2.71 -10.29
CA ALA A 32 13.52 3.35 -11.52
C ALA A 32 13.14 4.83 -11.64
N ARG A 33 12.20 5.32 -10.80
CA ARG A 33 11.79 6.72 -10.76
C ARG A 33 12.14 7.32 -9.40
N PRO A 34 12.74 8.53 -9.35
CA PRO A 34 13.03 9.19 -8.08
C PRO A 34 11.76 9.82 -7.48
N GLY A 35 11.71 9.85 -6.15
CA GLY A 35 10.73 10.65 -5.39
C GLY A 35 9.32 10.06 -5.35
N ILE A 36 8.32 10.94 -5.37
CA ILE A 36 6.94 10.63 -5.00
C ILE A 36 6.22 9.65 -5.95
N LEU A 37 6.67 9.59 -7.20
CA LEU A 37 6.15 8.63 -8.17
C LEU A 37 6.53 7.19 -7.79
N ASP A 38 7.68 6.99 -7.15
CA ASP A 38 8.08 5.67 -6.62
C ASP A 38 7.10 5.19 -5.54
N LEU A 39 6.63 6.13 -4.72
CA LEU A 39 5.69 5.87 -3.64
C LEU A 39 4.34 5.38 -4.21
N ILE A 40 3.80 6.09 -5.20
CA ILE A 40 2.54 5.74 -5.88
C ILE A 40 2.60 4.36 -6.53
N LEU A 41 3.76 3.98 -7.10
CA LEU A 41 3.93 2.66 -7.74
C LEU A 41 3.86 1.49 -6.75
N HIS A 42 4.01 1.73 -5.45
CA HIS A 42 3.88 0.70 -4.42
C HIS A 42 2.44 0.48 -3.94
N LEU A 43 1.50 1.36 -4.27
CA LEU A 43 0.09 1.26 -3.86
C LEU A 43 -0.56 -0.10 -4.16
N PRO A 44 -0.48 -0.67 -5.39
CA PRO A 44 -1.12 -1.95 -5.68
C PRO A 44 -0.51 -3.11 -4.87
N ASP A 45 0.80 -3.07 -4.62
CA ASP A 45 1.49 -4.11 -3.84
C ASP A 45 1.09 -4.03 -2.36
N LEU A 46 0.94 -2.82 -1.81
CA LEU A 46 0.46 -2.58 -0.44
C LEU A 46 -1.00 -3.00 -0.26
N ALA A 47 -1.89 -2.64 -1.19
CA ALA A 47 -3.30 -3.05 -1.16
C ALA A 47 -3.43 -4.57 -1.14
N VAL A 48 -2.65 -5.28 -1.96
CA VAL A 48 -2.66 -6.75 -2.01
C VAL A 48 -2.10 -7.35 -0.73
N LEU A 49 -1.04 -6.78 -0.16
CA LEU A 49 -0.54 -7.19 1.15
C LEU A 49 -1.65 -7.10 2.21
N LEU A 50 -2.33 -5.95 2.32
CA LEU A 50 -3.44 -5.78 3.27
C LEU A 50 -4.55 -6.81 3.02
N ALA A 51 -4.93 -7.03 1.76
CA ALA A 51 -5.96 -7.98 1.39
C ALA A 51 -5.61 -9.43 1.73
N ARG A 52 -4.33 -9.82 1.63
CA ARG A 52 -3.83 -11.14 2.05
C ARG A 52 -3.83 -11.29 3.57
N LEU A 53 -3.42 -10.25 4.29
CA LEU A 53 -3.42 -10.23 5.77
C LEU A 53 -4.83 -10.36 6.36
N VAL A 54 -5.84 -9.73 5.74
CA VAL A 54 -7.25 -9.90 6.14
C VAL A 54 -7.68 -11.38 6.08
N ARG A 55 -7.22 -12.11 5.06
CA ARG A 55 -7.60 -13.50 4.80
C ARG A 55 -6.80 -14.53 5.63
N ASP A 56 -5.64 -14.17 6.18
CA ASP A 56 -4.82 -15.13 6.92
C ASP A 56 -5.40 -15.40 8.32
N PRO A 57 -5.71 -16.66 8.68
CA PRO A 57 -6.26 -17.00 10.00
C PRO A 57 -5.31 -16.70 11.16
N ARG A 58 -4.00 -16.64 10.92
CA ARG A 58 -2.96 -16.34 11.92
C ARG A 58 -2.90 -14.86 12.30
N VAL A 59 -3.52 -13.97 11.52
CA VAL A 59 -3.53 -12.53 11.78
C VAL A 59 -4.60 -12.19 12.83
N PRO A 60 -4.25 -11.49 13.94
CA PRO A 60 -5.19 -11.09 14.97
C PRO A 60 -6.32 -10.19 14.46
N LYS A 61 -7.49 -10.23 15.10
CA LYS A 61 -8.67 -9.45 14.70
C LYS A 61 -8.40 -7.95 14.59
N LEU A 62 -7.63 -7.37 15.52
CA LEU A 62 -7.27 -5.95 15.48
C LEU A 62 -6.44 -5.61 14.23
N ALA A 63 -5.44 -6.43 13.90
CA ALA A 63 -4.64 -6.24 12.69
C ALA A 63 -5.48 -6.39 11.42
N LYS A 64 -6.46 -7.30 11.41
CA LYS A 64 -7.44 -7.40 10.31
C LYS A 64 -8.30 -6.15 10.19
N ALA A 65 -8.78 -5.61 11.31
CA ALA A 65 -9.56 -4.37 11.30
C ALA A 65 -8.75 -3.20 10.73
N ILE A 66 -7.47 -3.08 11.11
CA ILE A 66 -6.56 -2.09 10.53
C ILE A 66 -6.39 -2.30 9.02
N ALA A 67 -6.19 -3.55 8.58
CA ALA A 67 -6.04 -3.85 7.16
C ALA A 67 -7.30 -3.56 6.35
N VAL A 68 -8.48 -3.88 6.89
CA VAL A 68 -9.78 -3.52 6.30
C VAL A 68 -9.94 -2.00 6.24
N GLY A 69 -9.59 -1.28 7.30
CA GLY A 69 -9.62 0.18 7.31
C GLY A 69 -8.73 0.81 6.25
N GLY A 70 -7.49 0.33 6.12
CA GLY A 70 -6.57 0.80 5.07
C GLY A 70 -7.10 0.50 3.66
N LEU A 71 -7.64 -0.70 3.43
CA LEU A 71 -8.26 -1.05 2.15
C LEU A 71 -9.50 -0.22 1.84
N ALA A 72 -10.38 -0.03 2.82
CA ALA A 72 -11.59 0.76 2.67
C ALA A 72 -11.28 2.21 2.28
N TYR A 73 -10.17 2.75 2.81
CA TYR A 73 -9.68 4.06 2.43
C TYR A 73 -9.18 4.09 0.98
N VAL A 74 -8.31 3.15 0.58
CA VAL A 74 -7.76 3.09 -0.79
C VAL A 74 -8.83 2.92 -1.89
N VAL A 75 -10.00 2.36 -1.54
CA VAL A 75 -11.13 2.21 -2.49
C VAL A 75 -12.25 3.22 -2.24
N SER A 76 -12.05 4.14 -1.28
CA SER A 76 -13.05 5.12 -0.89
C SER A 76 -13.29 6.09 -2.05
N PRO A 77 -14.55 6.37 -2.42
CA PRO A 77 -14.86 7.42 -3.38
C PRO A 77 -14.62 8.83 -2.82
N ILE A 78 -14.35 8.94 -1.52
CA ILE A 78 -14.01 10.18 -0.82
C ILE A 78 -12.49 10.19 -0.65
N GLU A 79 -11.81 11.01 -1.44
CA GLU A 79 -10.36 11.23 -1.41
C GLU A 79 -10.04 12.56 -0.70
N LEU A 80 -8.89 12.66 -0.01
CA LEU A 80 -8.44 13.96 0.51
C LEU A 80 -7.90 14.85 -0.60
N LEU A 81 -7.29 14.24 -1.62
CA LEU A 81 -6.76 14.92 -2.80
C LEU A 81 -7.44 14.36 -4.06
N PRO A 82 -8.46 15.05 -4.60
CA PRO A 82 -9.20 14.55 -5.76
C PRO A 82 -8.28 14.23 -6.95
N GLU A 83 -8.23 12.98 -7.37
CA GLU A 83 -7.46 12.53 -8.54
C GLU A 83 -7.82 13.32 -9.81
N LEU A 84 -9.09 13.73 -9.94
CA LEU A 84 -9.58 14.52 -11.07
C LEU A 84 -8.85 15.87 -11.20
N ILE A 85 -8.40 16.44 -10.08
CA ILE A 85 -7.74 17.75 -10.03
C ILE A 85 -6.22 17.58 -9.99
N PHE A 86 -5.72 16.62 -9.21
CA PHE A 86 -4.29 16.47 -8.92
C PHE A 86 -3.59 15.38 -9.75
N GLY A 87 -4.35 14.65 -10.59
CA GLY A 87 -3.83 13.53 -11.37
C GLY A 87 -3.21 12.46 -10.46
N PRO A 88 -2.10 11.83 -10.86
CA PRO A 88 -1.46 10.79 -10.05
C PRO A 88 -1.00 11.22 -8.66
N LEU A 89 -0.83 12.53 -8.41
CA LEU A 89 -0.46 13.04 -7.09
C LEU A 89 -1.62 12.91 -6.08
N GLY A 90 -2.85 12.76 -6.56
CA GLY A 90 -4.01 12.43 -5.74
C GLY A 90 -3.84 11.14 -4.96
N LEU A 91 -3.03 10.18 -5.44
CA LEU A 91 -2.81 8.87 -4.82
C LEU A 91 -1.82 8.87 -3.66
N ILE A 92 -1.24 10.02 -3.30
CA ILE A 92 -0.19 10.08 -2.28
C ILE A 92 -0.77 9.77 -0.90
N ASP A 93 -1.94 10.30 -0.57
CA ASP A 93 -2.63 10.03 0.69
C ASP A 93 -2.97 8.54 0.83
N ASP A 94 -3.46 7.90 -0.22
CA ASP A 94 -3.74 6.46 -0.26
C ASP A 94 -2.51 5.61 0.07
N VAL A 95 -1.36 5.93 -0.53
CA VAL A 95 -0.12 5.21 -0.21
C VAL A 95 0.29 5.44 1.23
N LEU A 96 0.19 6.67 1.73
CA LEU A 96 0.54 6.99 3.11
C LEU A 96 -0.37 6.24 4.10
N VAL A 97 -1.66 6.17 3.83
CA VAL A 97 -2.61 5.40 4.65
C VAL A 97 -2.31 3.91 4.58
N ALA A 98 -2.03 3.36 3.40
CA ALA A 98 -1.67 1.94 3.26
C ALA A 98 -0.36 1.60 3.99
N VAL A 99 0.67 2.46 3.89
CA VAL A 99 1.93 2.34 4.63
C VAL A 99 1.71 2.42 6.14
N ALA A 100 0.89 3.37 6.59
CA ALA A 100 0.55 3.52 8.01
C ALA A 100 -0.20 2.29 8.55
N ALA A 101 -1.14 1.74 7.77
CA ALA A 101 -1.86 0.53 8.11
C ALA A 101 -0.90 -0.67 8.26
N VAL A 102 -0.01 -0.90 7.29
CA VAL A 102 1.00 -1.97 7.37
C VAL A 102 1.92 -1.76 8.57
N SER A 103 2.41 -0.54 8.78
CA SER A 103 3.27 -0.21 9.93
C SER A 103 2.57 -0.44 11.26
N ARG A 104 1.27 -0.15 11.34
CA ARG A 104 0.48 -0.43 12.54
C ARG A 104 0.26 -1.92 12.75
N ILE A 105 0.06 -2.69 11.68
CA ILE A 105 -0.06 -4.16 11.74
C ILE A 105 1.23 -4.80 12.26
N LEU A 106 2.41 -4.31 11.87
CA LEU A 106 3.70 -4.80 12.36
C LEU A 106 3.89 -4.67 13.88
N ASN A 107 3.10 -3.82 14.56
CA ASN A 107 3.09 -3.76 16.03
C ASN A 107 2.31 -4.91 16.69
N HIS A 108 1.54 -5.69 15.93
CA HIS A 108 0.66 -6.75 16.43
C HIS A 108 0.92 -8.10 15.78
N VAL A 109 1.73 -8.14 14.71
CA VAL A 109 1.97 -9.31 13.88
C VAL A 109 3.45 -9.43 13.61
N HIS A 110 3.98 -10.65 13.73
CA HIS A 110 5.40 -10.91 13.47
C HIS A 110 5.79 -10.46 12.05
N PRO A 111 6.92 -9.73 11.87
CA PRO A 111 7.34 -9.22 10.57
C PRO A 111 7.41 -10.30 9.48
N ASP A 112 7.95 -11.49 9.79
CA ASP A 112 8.06 -12.60 8.83
C ASP A 112 6.69 -13.04 8.28
N LEU A 113 5.64 -13.00 9.09
CA LEU A 113 4.30 -13.32 8.61
C LEU A 113 3.82 -12.26 7.63
N VAL A 114 4.04 -10.99 7.94
CA VAL A 114 3.69 -9.87 7.05
C VAL A 114 4.48 -9.92 5.75
N GLU A 115 5.79 -10.16 5.83
CA GLU A 115 6.67 -10.28 4.66
C GLU A 115 6.32 -11.49 3.79
N SER A 116 5.88 -12.62 4.38
CA SER A 116 5.43 -13.78 3.60
C SER A 116 4.23 -13.49 2.68
N HIS A 117 3.47 -12.43 2.99
CA HIS A 117 2.34 -11.98 2.18
C HIS A 117 2.70 -10.87 1.20
N TRP A 118 3.88 -10.24 1.33
CA TRP A 118 4.33 -9.15 0.49
C TRP A 118 4.49 -9.62 -0.96
N PRO A 119 3.70 -9.08 -1.90
CA PRO A 119 3.80 -9.49 -3.30
C PRO A 119 4.80 -8.60 -4.07
N GLY A 120 5.23 -7.49 -3.47
CA GLY A 120 6.04 -6.47 -4.12
C GLY A 120 7.49 -6.89 -4.37
N ARG A 121 8.20 -6.10 -5.18
CA ARG A 121 9.64 -6.32 -5.42
C ARG A 121 10.45 -5.61 -4.33
N GLY A 122 11.52 -6.25 -3.88
CA GLY A 122 12.37 -5.75 -2.79
C GLY A 122 11.75 -5.97 -1.41
N ALA A 123 12.53 -5.67 -0.37
CA ALA A 123 12.10 -5.85 1.02
C ALA A 123 11.00 -4.85 1.40
N LEU A 124 9.91 -5.34 2.02
CA LEU A 124 8.79 -4.52 2.52
C LEU A 124 9.29 -3.41 3.44
N LEU A 125 10.18 -3.73 4.38
CA LEU A 125 10.78 -2.74 5.29
C LEU A 125 11.49 -1.60 4.55
N ALA A 126 12.10 -1.87 3.40
CA ALA A 126 12.74 -0.82 2.60
C ALA A 126 11.70 0.13 1.99
N VAL A 127 10.55 -0.40 1.55
CA VAL A 127 9.42 0.40 1.05
C VAL A 127 8.86 1.28 2.17
N LEU A 128 8.59 0.70 3.35
CA LEU A 128 8.07 1.45 4.50
C LEU A 128 9.03 2.56 4.94
N LYS A 129 10.34 2.29 5.01
CA LYS A 129 11.37 3.29 5.34
C LYS A 129 11.44 4.40 4.29
N ARG A 130 11.33 4.07 3.00
CA ARG A 130 11.30 5.08 1.92
C ARG A 130 10.05 5.95 2.03
N ALA A 131 8.90 5.36 2.30
CA ALA A 131 7.65 6.08 2.49
C ALA A 131 7.71 7.03 3.69
N SER A 132 8.24 6.60 4.85
CA SER A 132 8.41 7.46 6.03
C SER A 132 9.27 8.68 5.72
N ARG A 133 10.44 8.49 5.10
CA ARG A 133 11.31 9.60 4.72
C ARG A 133 10.65 10.58 3.75
N GLN A 134 9.87 10.07 2.80
CA GLN A 134 9.16 10.92 1.86
C GLN A 134 8.03 11.69 2.56
N ALA A 135 7.30 11.06 3.47
CA ALA A 135 6.27 11.71 4.28
C ALA A 135 6.87 12.82 5.16
N GLU A 136 7.97 12.55 5.87
CA GLU A 136 8.72 13.52 6.68
C GLU A 136 9.17 14.71 5.82
N SER A 137 9.68 14.45 4.62
CA SER A 137 10.05 15.49 3.67
C SER A 137 8.85 16.34 3.27
N LEU A 138 7.71 15.73 2.90
CA LEU A 138 6.50 16.46 2.52
C LEU A 138 5.98 17.36 3.64
N VAL A 139 5.95 16.84 4.86
CA VAL A 139 5.58 17.62 6.05
C VAL A 139 6.57 18.75 6.27
N GLY A 140 7.88 18.48 6.19
CA GLY A 140 8.92 19.49 6.31
C GLY A 140 8.77 20.63 5.30
N HIS A 141 8.48 20.31 4.03
CA HIS A 141 8.26 21.31 2.98
C HIS A 141 6.98 22.13 3.20
N ALA A 142 5.88 21.48 3.61
CA ALA A 142 4.64 22.16 3.94
C ALA A 142 4.83 23.12 5.12
N VAL A 143 5.50 22.65 6.18
CA VAL A 143 5.83 23.44 7.36
C VAL A 143 6.75 24.61 7.00
N ALA A 144 7.82 24.38 6.22
CA ALA A 144 8.72 25.45 5.79
C ALA A 144 8.00 26.53 4.96
N ARG A 145 7.05 26.13 4.11
CA ARG A 145 6.23 27.05 3.31
C ARG A 145 5.27 27.87 4.17
N VAL A 146 4.63 27.25 5.16
CA VAL A 146 3.69 27.92 6.08
C VAL A 146 4.43 28.84 7.06
N LEU A 147 5.59 28.41 7.57
CA LEU A 147 6.39 29.18 8.53
C LEU A 147 7.34 30.19 7.87
N GLY A 148 7.36 30.29 6.53
CA GLY A 148 8.15 31.29 5.82
C GLY A 148 9.67 31.11 5.89
N PHE A 149 10.16 29.92 6.24
CA PHE A 149 11.60 29.63 6.18
C PHE A 149 12.02 29.50 4.71
N ARG A 150 12.44 30.62 4.12
CA ARG A 150 13.30 30.61 2.94
C ARG A 150 14.63 30.02 3.38
N ALA A 151 14.94 28.79 2.96
CA ALA A 151 16.31 28.30 3.01
C ALA A 151 17.16 29.31 2.23
N GLY A 152 18.04 30.01 2.96
CA GLY A 152 18.94 31.01 2.41
C GLY A 152 19.88 30.40 1.38
N ALA A 153 20.30 31.27 0.47
CA ALA A 153 21.23 31.05 -0.63
C ALA A 153 22.60 30.51 -0.20
#